data_AF-A0A523P1J9-F1
#
_entry.id   AF-A0A523P1J9-F1
#
_cell.length_a   1.000
_cell.length_b   1.000
_cell.length_c   1.000
_cell.angle_alpha   90.00
_cell.angle_beta   90.00
_cell.angle_gamma   90.00
#
_symmetry.space_group_name_H-M   'P 1'
#
loop_
_entity.id
_entity.type
_entity.pdbx_description
1 polymer ?
#
loop_
_entity_poly.entity_id
_entity_poly.type
_entity_poly.pdbx_seq_one_letter_code
_entity_poly.pdbx_strand_id
1 'polypeptide(L)'
;MAHLPDWRSSDVYTEVERLVLEYGECMTITGETVDEALFASLGEHFSEPEIVELTAGIAMENFRSKFNAPLKVMSQGFCALPQPKD
;
A
#
# COMPACT_ATOMS: atom_id res chain seq x y z
N MET A 1 -1.51 2.68 12.76
CA MET A 1 -0.55 1.78 12.10
C MET A 1 -0.32 0.45 12.83
N ALA A 2 -0.67 0.31 14.12
CA ALA A 2 -0.42 -0.94 14.86
C ALA A 2 -1.02 -2.19 14.20
N HIS A 3 -2.14 -2.03 13.48
CA HIS A 3 -2.84 -3.11 12.78
C HIS A 3 -2.41 -3.31 11.31
N LEU A 4 -1.47 -2.51 10.81
CA LEU A 4 -1.01 -2.66 9.42
C LEU A 4 -0.26 -3.97 9.17
N PRO A 5 0.61 -4.48 10.06
CA PRO A 5 1.31 -5.75 9.82
C PRO A 5 0.37 -6.96 9.65
N ASP A 6 -0.82 -6.89 10.22
CA ASP A 6 -1.84 -7.93 10.28
C ASP A 6 -3.17 -7.48 9.68
N TRP A 7 -3.13 -6.53 8.74
CA TRP A 7 -4.33 -5.87 8.20
C TRP A 7 -5.35 -6.84 7.60
N ARG A 8 -4.90 -7.96 7.02
CA ARG A 8 -5.76 -9.02 6.46
C ARG A 8 -6.66 -9.69 7.49
N SER A 9 -6.20 -9.80 8.73
CA SER A 9 -6.96 -10.39 9.84
C SER A 9 -7.59 -9.35 10.77
N SER A 10 -7.17 -8.08 10.68
CA SER A 10 -7.60 -7.01 11.58
C SER A 10 -9.03 -6.53 11.30
N ASP A 11 -9.89 -6.60 12.31
CA ASP A 11 -11.30 -6.18 12.26
C ASP A 11 -11.52 -4.65 12.18
N VAL A 12 -10.45 -3.85 12.30
CA VAL A 12 -10.52 -2.39 12.26
C VAL A 12 -10.68 -1.82 10.85
N TYR A 13 -10.41 -2.63 9.81
CA TYR A 13 -10.49 -2.21 8.42
C TYR A 13 -11.76 -2.74 7.77
N THR A 14 -12.47 -1.83 7.10
CA THR A 14 -13.58 -2.15 6.21
C THR A 14 -13.12 -2.99 5.02
N GLU A 15 -14.06 -3.61 4.33
CA GLU A 15 -13.80 -4.38 3.11
C GLU A 15 -13.09 -3.53 2.04
N VAL A 16 -13.54 -2.29 1.83
CA VAL A 16 -12.94 -1.36 0.86
C VAL A 16 -11.52 -0.97 1.27
N GLU A 17 -11.26 -0.72 2.55
CA GLU A 17 -9.90 -0.42 3.03
C GLU A 17 -8.95 -1.60 2.84
N ARG A 18 -9.42 -2.83 3.09
CA ARG A 18 -8.65 -4.05 2.85
C ARG A 18 -8.32 -4.23 1.37
N LEU A 19 -9.29 -3.99 0.49
CA LEU A 19 -9.11 -4.03 -0.96
C LEU A 19 -8.04 -3.01 -1.42
N VAL A 20 -8.07 -1.79 -0.88
CA VAL A 20 -7.06 -0.75 -1.18
C VAL A 20 -5.68 -1.15 -0.63
N LEU A 21 -5.61 -1.77 0.54
CA LEU A 21 -4.35 -2.28 1.09
C LEU A 21 -3.76 -3.41 0.24
N GLU A 22 -4.60 -4.32 -0.26
CA GLU A 22 -4.19 -5.37 -1.20
C GLU A 22 -3.62 -4.79 -2.49
N TYR A 23 -4.35 -3.84 -3.08
CA TYR A 23 -3.89 -3.10 -4.26
C TYR A 23 -2.55 -2.40 -4.04
N GLY A 24 -2.39 -1.74 -2.88
CA GLY A 24 -1.14 -1.11 -2.47
C GLY A 24 0.03 -2.08 -2.34
N GLU A 25 -0.20 -3.26 -1.76
CA GLU A 25 0.82 -4.32 -1.67
C GLU A 25 1.22 -4.84 -3.05
N CYS A 26 0.25 -5.16 -3.91
CA CYS A 26 0.51 -5.64 -5.27
C CYS A 26 1.29 -4.63 -6.12
N MET A 27 1.07 -3.33 -5.94
CA MET A 27 1.85 -2.28 -6.60
C MET A 27 3.27 -2.11 -6.06
N THR A 28 3.56 -2.58 -4.85
CA THR A 28 4.77 -2.22 -4.09
C THR A 28 5.75 -3.38 -3.95
N ILE A 29 5.25 -4.59 -3.72
CA ILE A 29 6.08 -5.78 -3.49
C ILE A 29 6.61 -6.28 -4.83
N THR A 30 7.93 -6.45 -4.92
CA THR A 30 8.57 -6.94 -6.15
C THR A 30 8.13 -8.38 -6.43
N GLY A 31 7.59 -8.62 -7.62
CA GLY A 31 7.10 -9.93 -8.05
C GLY A 31 5.59 -10.09 -7.95
N GLU A 32 4.90 -9.19 -7.23
CA GLU A 32 3.44 -9.13 -7.23
C GLU A 32 2.93 -8.38 -8.48
N THR A 33 1.65 -8.56 -8.80
CA THR A 33 0.98 -7.89 -9.90
C THR A 33 -0.47 -7.64 -9.53
N VAL A 34 -1.01 -6.50 -9.94
CA VAL A 34 -2.46 -6.25 -9.88
C VAL A 34 -3.10 -7.06 -11.00
N ASP A 35 -3.84 -8.11 -10.64
CA ASP A 35 -4.58 -8.90 -11.61
C ASP A 35 -5.93 -8.24 -11.99
N GLU A 36 -6.57 -8.79 -13.02
CA GLU A 36 -7.84 -8.28 -13.53
C GLU A 36 -8.97 -8.39 -12.49
N ALA A 37 -8.94 -9.40 -11.62
CA ALA A 37 -9.98 -9.61 -10.60
C ALA A 37 -9.90 -8.54 -9.50
N LEU A 38 -8.68 -8.21 -9.05
CA LEU A 38 -8.43 -7.15 -8.09
C LEU A 38 -8.81 -5.77 -8.67
N PHE A 39 -8.44 -5.50 -9.92
CA PHE A 39 -8.80 -4.25 -10.58
C PHE A 39 -10.33 -4.14 -10.79
N ALA A 40 -11.00 -5.22 -11.17
CA ALA A 40 -12.45 -5.25 -11.29
C ALA A 40 -13.14 -4.98 -9.94
N SER A 41 -12.64 -5.59 -8.86
CA SER A 41 -13.16 -5.38 -7.50
C SER A 41 -13.03 -3.92 -7.05
N LEU A 42 -11.93 -3.23 -7.41
CA LEU A 42 -11.81 -1.79 -7.18
C LEU A 42 -12.88 -1.00 -7.95
N GLY A 43 -13.18 -1.40 -9.18
CA GLY A 43 -14.21 -0.78 -10.02
C GLY A 43 -15.64 -0.90 -9.47
N GLU A 44 -15.89 -1.80 -8.52
CA GLU A 44 -17.19 -1.89 -7.82
C GLU A 44 -17.38 -0.77 -6.79
N HIS A 45 -16.29 -0.16 -6.33
CA HIS A 45 -16.29 0.86 -5.27
C HIS A 45 -15.80 2.24 -5.72
N PHE A 46 -14.97 2.28 -6.75
CA PHE A 46 -14.32 3.49 -7.25
C PHE A 46 -14.56 3.64 -8.74
N SER A 47 -14.77 4.88 -9.16
CA SER A 47 -14.72 5.25 -10.57
C SER A 47 -13.29 5.15 -11.12
N GLU A 48 -13.14 5.03 -12.44
CA GLU A 48 -11.83 4.98 -13.08
C GLU A 48 -10.92 6.18 -12.70
N PRO A 49 -11.40 7.44 -12.66
CA PRO A 49 -10.59 8.56 -12.16
C PRO A 49 -10.13 8.41 -10.71
N GLU A 50 -10.98 7.89 -9.82
CA GLU A 50 -10.61 7.65 -8.41
C GLU A 50 -9.55 6.55 -8.29
N ILE A 51 -9.62 5.50 -9.11
CA ILE A 51 -8.58 4.46 -9.18
C ILE A 51 -7.28 5.08 -9.69
N VAL A 52 -7.32 5.98 -10.69
CA VAL A 52 -6.12 6.71 -11.16
C VAL A 52 -5.50 7.54 -10.04
N GLU A 53 -6.30 8.27 -9.26
CA GLU A 53 -5.81 9.04 -8.11
C GLU A 53 -5.18 8.14 -7.04
N LEU A 54 -5.83 7.01 -6.71
CA LEU A 54 -5.31 6.01 -5.79
C LEU A 54 -3.96 5.45 -6.26
N THR A 55 -3.89 5.07 -7.53
CA THR A 55 -2.67 4.56 -8.19
C THR A 55 -1.54 5.59 -8.10
N ALA A 56 -1.84 6.86 -8.38
CA ALA A 56 -0.87 7.95 -8.33
C ALA A 56 -0.32 8.16 -6.91
N GLY A 57 -1.18 8.07 -5.89
CA GLY A 57 -0.78 8.14 -4.48
C GLY A 57 0.21 7.03 -4.12
N ILE A 58 -0.12 5.78 -4.44
CA ILE A 58 0.75 4.62 -4.17
C ILE A 58 2.08 4.74 -4.93
N ALA A 59 2.03 5.12 -6.21
CA ALA A 59 3.22 5.30 -7.03
C ALA A 59 4.17 6.36 -6.46
N MET A 60 3.63 7.46 -5.91
CA MET A 60 4.42 8.51 -5.27
C MET A 60 5.19 8.00 -4.05
N GLU A 61 4.56 7.16 -3.22
CA GLU A 61 5.23 6.56 -2.06
C GLU A 61 6.29 5.53 -2.47
N ASN A 62 6.06 4.79 -3.55
CA ASN A 62 7.07 3.90 -4.13
C ASN A 62 8.28 4.67 -4.69
N PHE A 63 8.04 5.80 -5.35
CA PHE A 63 9.09 6.72 -5.77
C PHE A 63 9.89 7.24 -4.56
N ARG A 64 9.20 7.77 -3.55
CA ARG A 64 9.85 8.27 -2.31
C ARG A 64 10.68 7.19 -1.64
N SER A 65 10.16 5.96 -1.55
CA SER A 65 10.88 4.83 -0.96
C SER A 65 12.20 4.53 -1.69
N LYS A 66 12.18 4.51 -3.03
CA LYS A 66 13.37 4.26 -3.85
C LYS A 66 14.32 5.45 -3.94
N PHE A 67 13.81 6.68 -3.85
CA PHE A 67 14.59 7.91 -3.91
C PHE A 67 15.28 8.22 -2.58
N ASN A 68 14.56 8.10 -1.47
CA ASN A 68 15.05 8.45 -0.14
C ASN A 68 16.11 7.48 0.37
N ALA A 69 15.99 6.18 0.06
CA ALA A 69 16.90 5.14 0.51
C ALA A 69 18.38 5.40 0.14
N PRO A 70 18.77 5.62 -1.13
CA PRO A 70 20.17 5.89 -1.50
C PRO A 70 20.69 7.22 -0.94
N LEU A 71 19.81 8.19 -0.71
CA LEU A 71 20.16 9.49 -0.15
C LEU A 71 20.25 9.50 1.38
N LYS A 72 19.97 8.37 2.04
CA LYS A 72 19.96 8.23 3.50
C LYS A 72 19.07 9.25 4.19
N VAL A 73 17.94 9.58 3.58
CA VAL A 73 16.92 10.42 4.22
C VAL A 73 16.35 9.64 5.40
N MET A 74 16.60 10.14 6.62
CA MET A 74 16.25 9.45 7.85
C MET A 74 14.76 9.58 8.18
N SER A 75 14.20 8.54 8.79
CA SER A 75 12.85 8.60 9.34
C SER A 75 12.76 9.69 10.41
N GLN A 76 11.67 10.44 10.40
CA GLN A 76 11.38 11.45 11.42
C GLN A 76 10.71 10.86 12.68
N GLY A 77 10.71 9.54 12.85
CA GLY A 77 10.10 8.86 14.00
C GLY A 77 8.57 8.75 13.97
N PHE A 78 7.92 9.09 12.85
CA PHE A 78 6.45 9.01 12.73
C PHE A 78 5.93 7.58 12.48
N CYS A 79 6.75 6.69 11.92
CA CYS A 79 6.40 5.29 11.71
C CYS A 79 7.13 4.39 12.69
N ALA A 80 6.39 3.46 13.30
CA ALA A 80 7.00 2.32 13.99
C ALA A 80 7.53 1.34 12.94
N LEU A 81 8.85 1.19 12.86
CA LEU A 81 9.46 0.18 12.00
C LEU A 81 9.45 -1.18 12.72
N PRO A 82 9.08 -2.28 12.04
CA PRO A 82 9.26 -3.60 12.60
C PRO A 82 10.74 -3.79 12.95
N GLN A 83 11.01 -4.32 14.13
CA GLN A 83 12.38 -4.63 14.53
C GLN A 83 12.94 -5.72 13.59
N PRO A 84 14.21 -5.61 13.16
CA PRO A 84 14.85 -6.70 12.43
C PRO A 84 14.69 -8.01 13.21
N LYS A 85 14.30 -9.09 12.52
CA LYS A 85 14.41 -10.43 13.11
C LYS A 85 15.90 -10.78 13.12
N ASP A 86 16.42 -11.14 14.29
CA ASP A 86 17.79 -11.62 14.49
C ASP A 86 18.12 -12.84 13.60
#